data_AF-A0AAE6MGX1-F1
#
_entry.id   AF-A0AAE6MGX1-F1
#
_cell.length_a   1.000
_cell.length_b   1.000
_cell.length_c   1.000
_cell.angle_alpha   90.00
_cell.angle_beta   90.00
_cell.angle_gamma   90.00
#
_symmetry.space_group_name_H-M   'P 1'
#
loop_
_entity.id
_entity.type
_entity.pdbx_description
1 polymer ?
#
loop_
_entity_poly.entity_id
_entity_poly.type
_entity_poly.pdbx_seq_one_letter_code
_entity_poly.pdbx_strand_id
1 'polypeptide(L)'
;MYTQQHLMRTTADIRSKSVFELSAEELSERLKPTADAVKRETFSRNGYLTYFDQAICPDTSYMVHEYRDKKELVQIDDKGKAHFIKIL
;
A
#
# COMPACT_ATOMS: atom_id res chain seq x y z
N MET A 1 14.12 -47.55 15.23
CA MET A 1 14.56 -46.20 14.82
C MET A 1 13.55 -45.67 13.82
N TYR A 2 12.70 -44.72 14.21
CA TYR A 2 11.66 -44.17 13.35
C TYR A 2 12.22 -42.99 12.56
N THR A 3 12.21 -43.11 11.23
CA THR A 3 12.61 -42.07 10.28
C THR A 3 11.51 -41.01 10.24
N GLN A 4 11.82 -39.84 10.77
CA GLN A 4 10.93 -38.69 10.80
C GLN A 4 10.77 -38.16 9.37
N GLN A 5 9.58 -38.36 8.79
CA GLN A 5 9.21 -37.79 7.51
C GLN A 5 9.26 -36.26 7.61
N HIS A 6 10.20 -35.66 6.90
CA HIS A 6 10.28 -34.22 6.72
C HIS A 6 9.09 -33.80 5.87
N LEU A 7 8.04 -33.29 6.52
CA LEU A 7 6.92 -32.62 5.89
C LEU A 7 7.49 -31.41 5.12
N MET A 8 7.77 -31.58 3.83
CA MET A 8 7.88 -30.46 2.92
C MET A 8 6.49 -29.84 2.81
N ARG A 9 6.21 -28.89 3.69
CA ARG A 9 5.23 -27.84 3.40
C ARG A 9 5.80 -27.06 2.22
N THR A 10 5.46 -27.46 1.00
CA THR A 10 5.46 -26.55 -0.14
C THR A 10 4.44 -25.47 0.20
N THR A 11 4.88 -24.43 0.89
CA THR A 11 4.16 -23.16 0.94
C THR A 11 3.97 -22.77 -0.51
N ALA A 12 2.77 -22.99 -1.05
CA ALA A 12 2.43 -22.57 -2.38
C ALA A 12 2.89 -21.11 -2.52
N ASP A 13 3.71 -20.82 -3.53
CA ASP A 13 4.23 -19.47 -3.73
C ASP A 13 3.04 -18.52 -3.79
N ILE A 14 2.96 -17.54 -2.89
CA ILE A 14 1.89 -16.54 -2.84
C ILE A 14 1.71 -15.80 -4.18
N ARG A 15 2.74 -15.83 -5.04
CA ARG A 15 2.71 -15.28 -6.41
C ARG A 15 1.92 -16.14 -7.39
N SER A 16 1.69 -17.41 -7.09
CA SER A 16 0.95 -18.36 -7.93
C SER A 16 -0.58 -18.26 -7.79
N LYS A 17 -1.07 -17.66 -6.70
CA LYS A 17 -2.49 -17.41 -6.45
C LYS A 17 -2.98 -16.13 -7.14
N SER A 18 -4.26 -16.07 -7.50
CA SER A 18 -4.90 -14.82 -7.90
C SER A 18 -4.92 -13.82 -6.75
N VAL A 19 -4.82 -12.51 -7.03
CA VAL A 19 -4.90 -11.47 -5.99
C VAL A 19 -6.25 -11.46 -5.26
N PHE A 20 -7.31 -11.96 -5.89
CA PHE A 20 -8.64 -12.08 -5.28
C PHE A 20 -8.77 -13.28 -4.34
N GLU A 21 -7.79 -14.20 -4.36
CA GLU A 21 -7.76 -15.41 -3.52
C GLU A 21 -6.80 -15.28 -2.33
N LEU A 22 -6.10 -14.15 -2.23
CA LEU A 22 -5.16 -13.87 -1.15
C LEU A 22 -5.91 -13.34 0.08
N SER A 23 -5.49 -13.78 1.27
CA SER A 23 -5.85 -13.06 2.49
C SER A 23 -5.24 -11.64 2.50
N ALA A 24 -5.70 -10.78 3.40
CA ALA A 24 -5.13 -9.44 3.57
C ALA A 24 -3.62 -9.50 3.91
N GLU A 25 -3.22 -10.47 4.73
CA GLU A 25 -1.83 -10.71 5.11
C GLU A 25 -1.00 -11.19 3.92
N GLU A 26 -1.49 -12.18 3.15
CA GLU A 26 -0.78 -12.69 1.98
C GLU A 26 -0.63 -11.61 0.89
N LEU A 27 -1.66 -10.78 0.70
CA LEU A 27 -1.61 -9.66 -0.22
C LEU A 27 -0.60 -8.61 0.25
N SER A 28 -0.58 -8.29 1.55
CA SER A 28 0.38 -7.36 2.15
C SER A 28 1.81 -7.87 1.96
N GLU A 29 2.09 -9.14 2.26
CA GLU A 29 3.40 -9.75 2.06
C GLU A 29 3.83 -9.74 0.59
N ARG A 30 2.90 -10.06 -0.32
CA ARG A 30 3.15 -10.03 -1.77
C ARG A 30 3.48 -8.62 -2.27
N LEU A 31 2.78 -7.59 -1.77
CA LEU A 31 2.93 -6.22 -2.22
C LEU A 31 4.11 -5.49 -1.57
N LYS A 32 4.56 -5.92 -0.39
CA LYS A 32 5.62 -5.25 0.40
C LYS A 32 6.88 -4.90 -0.41
N PRO A 33 7.49 -5.80 -1.20
CA PRO A 33 8.68 -5.47 -1.98
C PRO A 33 8.43 -4.36 -3.01
N THR A 34 7.29 -4.40 -3.68
CA THR A 34 6.88 -3.39 -4.67
C THR A 34 6.55 -2.07 -3.99
N ALA A 35 5.81 -2.10 -2.87
CA ALA A 35 5.49 -0.91 -2.10
C ALA A 35 6.77 -0.22 -1.58
N ASP A 36 7.77 -0.98 -1.13
CA ASP A 36 9.06 -0.44 -0.72
C ASP A 36 9.85 0.17 -1.89
N ALA A 37 9.80 -0.44 -3.07
CA ALA A 37 10.41 0.12 -4.28
C ALA A 37 9.74 1.43 -4.70
N VAL A 38 8.40 1.46 -4.75
CA VAL A 38 7.60 2.65 -5.11
C VAL A 38 7.85 3.79 -4.12
N LYS A 39 7.84 3.53 -2.80
CA LYS A 39 8.17 4.54 -1.77
C LYS A 39 9.54 5.17 -2.04
N ARG A 40 10.57 4.34 -2.25
CA ARG A 40 11.93 4.84 -2.51
C ARG A 40 12.00 5.67 -3.78
N GLU A 41 11.42 5.18 -4.88
CA GLU A 41 11.43 5.88 -6.17
C GLU A 41 10.70 7.22 -6.10
N THR A 42 9.45 7.23 -5.60
CA THR A 42 8.64 8.44 -5.43
C THR A 42 9.37 9.49 -4.62
N PHE A 43 9.91 9.12 -3.45
CA PHE A 43 10.59 10.07 -2.59
C PHE A 43 11.97 10.49 -3.09
N SER A 44 12.63 9.71 -3.96
CA SER A 44 13.88 10.13 -4.61
C SER A 44 13.65 11.21 -5.67
N ARG A 45 12.43 11.32 -6.19
CA ARG A 45 12.02 12.32 -7.20
C ARG A 45 11.24 13.49 -6.59
N ASN A 46 11.29 13.65 -5.26
CA ASN A 46 10.50 14.64 -4.52
C ASN A 46 8.98 14.55 -4.79
N GLY A 47 8.49 13.35 -5.12
CA GLY A 47 7.06 13.08 -5.24
C GLY A 47 6.40 12.80 -3.90
N TYR A 48 5.10 12.52 -3.97
CA TYR A 48 4.27 12.13 -2.82
C TYR A 48 3.51 10.84 -3.13
N LEU A 49 3.08 10.14 -2.09
CA LEU A 49 2.12 9.04 -2.20
C LEU A 49 0.73 9.54 -1.85
N THR A 50 -0.25 9.11 -2.64
CA THR A 50 -1.66 9.40 -2.40
C THR A 50 -2.35 8.17 -1.85
N TYR A 51 -3.02 8.30 -0.70
CA TYR A 51 -3.81 7.21 -0.11
C TYR A 51 -5.00 7.75 0.70
N PHE A 52 -6.00 6.89 0.89
CA PHE A 52 -7.14 7.17 1.76
C PHE A 52 -6.84 6.68 3.18
N ASP A 53 -7.12 7.51 4.19
CA ASP A 53 -7.00 7.15 5.59
C ASP A 53 -8.31 7.51 6.30
N GLN A 54 -9.04 6.51 6.80
CA GLN A 54 -10.35 6.71 7.43
C GLN A 54 -10.28 7.57 8.70
N ALA A 55 -9.13 7.63 9.38
CA ALA A 55 -8.98 8.46 10.58
C ALA A 55 -8.82 9.95 10.24
N ILE A 56 -8.49 10.28 8.99
CA ILE A 56 -8.12 11.62 8.55
C ILE A 56 -9.09 12.16 7.50
N CYS A 57 -9.45 11.32 6.53
CA CYS A 57 -10.31 11.66 5.41
C CYS A 57 -11.79 11.59 5.84
N PRO A 58 -12.55 12.70 5.72
CA PRO A 58 -13.98 12.70 6.03
C PRO A 58 -14.79 11.72 5.16
N ASP A 59 -14.41 11.60 3.89
CA ASP A 59 -15.02 10.71 2.91
C ASP A 59 -14.01 10.42 1.78
N THR A 60 -14.43 9.61 0.79
CA THR A 60 -13.58 9.15 -0.32
C THR A 60 -13.24 10.23 -1.34
N SER A 61 -13.79 11.44 -1.24
CA SER A 61 -13.32 12.60 -2.01
C SER A 61 -12.05 13.20 -1.44
N TYR A 62 -11.65 12.83 -0.22
CA TYR A 62 -10.40 13.29 0.39
C TYR A 62 -9.31 12.24 0.33
N MET A 63 -8.08 12.69 0.13
CA MET A 63 -6.88 11.85 0.12
C MET A 63 -5.77 12.52 0.92
N VAL A 64 -4.88 11.70 1.46
CA VAL A 64 -3.61 12.15 2.04
C VAL A 64 -2.57 12.15 0.94
N HIS A 65 -1.89 13.28 0.75
CA HIS A 65 -0.63 13.37 0.03
C HIS A 65 0.51 13.32 1.05
N GLU A 66 1.23 12.21 1.10
CA GLU A 66 2.39 12.04 1.98
C GLU A 66 3.68 12.27 1.20
N TYR A 67 4.36 13.36 1.55
CA TYR A 67 5.70 13.68 1.12
C TYR A 67 6.71 13.10 2.11
N ARG A 68 8.00 13.25 1.82
CA ARG A 68 9.07 12.79 2.73
C ARG A 68 9.05 13.51 4.09
N ASP A 69 8.66 14.78 4.10
CA ASP A 69 8.81 15.71 5.23
C ASP A 69 7.48 16.24 5.80
N LYS A 70 6.37 16.06 5.08
CA LYS A 70 5.04 16.53 5.48
C LYS A 70 3.93 15.67 4.91
N LYS A 71 2.73 15.82 5.48
CA LYS A 71 1.50 15.26 4.94
C LYS A 71 0.50 16.38 4.69
N GLU A 72 -0.24 16.27 3.59
CA GLU A 72 -1.28 17.21 3.20
C GLU A 72 -2.59 16.47 3.06
N LEU A 73 -3.68 17.05 3.57
CA LEU A 73 -5.03 16.64 3.21
C LEU A 73 -5.43 17.39 1.95
N VAL A 74 -5.85 16.65 0.93
CA VAL A 74 -6.37 17.20 -0.32
C VAL A 74 -7.78 16.68 -0.57
N GLN A 75 -8.58 17.47 -1.29
CA GLN A 75 -9.86 17.05 -1.84
C GLN A 75 -9.73 16.87 -3.35
N ILE A 76 -10.23 15.76 -3.89
CA ILE A 76 -10.28 15.47 -5.31
C ILE A 76 -11.63 15.94 -5.85
N ASP A 77 -11.62 16.86 -6.81
CA ASP A 77 -12.85 17.32 -7.45
C ASP A 77 -13.39 16.32 -8.49
N ASP A 78 -14.55 16.65 -9.07
CA ASP A 78 -15.22 15.87 -10.10
C ASP A 78 -14.39 15.68 -11.38
N LYS A 79 -13.37 16.51 -11.60
CA LYS A 79 -12.42 16.44 -12.72
C LYS A 79 -11.14 15.68 -12.35
N GLY A 80 -11.04 15.14 -11.13
CA GLY A 80 -9.87 14.43 -10.64
C GLY A 80 -8.71 15.34 -10.21
N LYS A 81 -8.94 16.65 -10.07
CA LYS A 81 -7.92 17.60 -9.62
C LYS A 81 -7.88 17.66 -8.09
N ALA A 82 -6.68 17.58 -7.54
CA ALA A 82 -6.44 17.76 -6.11
C ALA A 82 -6.44 19.25 -5.71
N HIS A 83 -7.22 19.57 -4.69
CA HIS A 83 -7.27 20.87 -4.02
C HIS A 83 -6.70 20.73 -2.61
N PHE A 84 -5.68 21.52 -2.30
CA PHE A 84 -5.07 21.53 -0.98
C PHE A 84 -6.05 22.06 0.07
N ILE A 85 -6.18 21.34 1.19
CA ILE A 85 -7.03 21.72 2.32
C ILE A 85 -6.18 22.20 3.49
N LYS A 86 -5.26 21.36 3.98
CA LYS A 86 -4.36 21.67 5.10
C LYS A 86 -3.17 20.73 5.18
N ILE A 87 -2.14 21.14 5.93
CA ILE A 87 -1.07 20.25 6.42
C ILE A 87 -1.62 19.48 7.62
N LEU A 88 -1.24 18.20 7.73
CA LEU A 88 -1.64 17.29 8.82
C LEU A 88 -0.58 17.21 9.92
#